data_AF-A0A2V8AJ28-F1
#
_entry.id   AF-A0A2V8AJ28-F1
#
_cell.length_a   1.000
_cell.length_b   1.000
_cell.length_c   1.000
_cell.angle_alpha   90.00
_cell.angle_beta   90.00
_cell.angle_gamma   90.00
#
_symmetry.space_group_name_H-M   'P 1'
#
loop_
_entity.id
_entity.type
_entity.pdbx_description
1 polymer ?
#
loop_
_entity_poly.entity_id
_entity_poly.type
_entity_poly.pdbx_seq_one_letter_code
_entity_poly.pdbx_strand_id
1 'polypeptide(L)'
;MSRTQTTIAGGTTRRPVVTPRSGASLPVALRLQQVPGVGVLTSTALVASVGHIHAFRRGRQFASWLGLTPRESSTGGRRYLGGISKRGDVYLRCLLTHGARAVLLTAQRTVGRTPQRATAFQRWAASVAVRRGHNKAAIAVA
;
A
#
# COMPACT_ATOMS: atom_id res chain seq x y z
N MET A 1 -35.91 43.12 4.33
CA MET A 1 -34.64 42.95 5.06
C MET A 1 -34.72 41.64 5.82
N SER A 2 -33.89 40.65 5.46
CA SER A 2 -33.30 39.64 6.36
C SER A 2 -32.57 38.59 5.53
N ARG A 3 -31.23 38.69 5.55
CA ARG A 3 -30.31 37.69 5.03
C ARG A 3 -30.34 36.48 5.97
N THR A 4 -30.64 35.29 5.44
CA THR A 4 -30.28 34.03 6.09
C THR A 4 -29.06 33.47 5.38
N GLN A 5 -27.91 33.62 6.05
CA GLN A 5 -26.70 32.85 5.74
C GLN A 5 -26.92 31.42 6.23
N THR A 6 -26.60 30.42 5.40
CA THR A 6 -26.30 29.06 5.88
C THR A 6 -25.09 28.50 5.13
N THR A 7 -23.95 28.68 5.79
CA THR A 7 -22.81 27.76 6.00
C THR A 7 -22.55 26.63 4.99
N ILE A 8 -21.36 26.71 4.42
CA ILE A 8 -20.70 25.78 3.50
C ILE A 8 -20.15 24.59 4.31
N ALA A 9 -20.81 23.44 4.24
CA ALA A 9 -20.28 22.20 4.81
C ALA A 9 -19.22 21.60 3.86
N GLY A 10 -17.95 21.65 4.30
CA GLY A 10 -16.81 21.01 3.64
C GLY A 10 -17.00 19.50 3.53
N GLY A 11 -17.58 19.06 2.42
CA GLY A 11 -17.74 17.64 2.07
C GLY A 11 -16.39 17.01 1.76
N THR A 12 -15.81 16.32 2.74
CA THR A 12 -14.75 15.34 2.47
C THR A 12 -15.40 14.21 1.70
N THR A 13 -15.27 14.20 0.37
CA THR A 13 -15.77 13.16 -0.52
C THR A 13 -15.09 11.82 -0.18
N ARG A 14 -15.62 11.12 0.83
CA ARG A 14 -15.39 9.68 1.01
C ARG A 14 -15.96 9.03 -0.24
N ARG A 15 -15.07 8.55 -1.13
CA ARG A 15 -15.48 7.77 -2.29
C ARG A 15 -16.31 6.59 -1.80
N PRO A 16 -17.44 6.27 -2.45
CA PRO A 16 -18.22 5.09 -2.09
C PRO A 16 -17.31 3.86 -2.25
N VAL A 17 -17.11 3.12 -1.16
CA VAL A 17 -16.51 1.80 -1.19
C VAL A 17 -17.48 0.93 -1.98
N VAL A 18 -17.07 0.54 -3.19
CA VAL A 18 -17.80 -0.45 -3.97
C VAL A 18 -17.68 -1.77 -3.22
N THR A 19 -18.73 -2.14 -2.48
CA THR A 19 -18.82 -3.44 -1.82
C THR A 19 -19.04 -4.48 -2.92
N PRO A 20 -18.11 -5.43 -3.13
CA PRO A 20 -18.39 -6.54 -4.04
C PRO A 20 -19.57 -7.34 -3.49
N ARG A 21 -20.58 -7.58 -4.32
CA ARG A 21 -21.63 -8.55 -4.04
C ARG A 21 -21.05 -9.95 -4.24
N SER A 22 -21.33 -10.84 -3.29
CA SER A 22 -21.12 -12.30 -3.31
C SER A 22 -19.76 -12.82 -2.80
N GLY A 23 -19.81 -13.57 -1.70
CA GLY A 23 -18.70 -14.34 -1.12
C GLY A 23 -18.34 -13.85 0.28
N ALA A 24 -18.87 -14.51 1.31
CA ALA A 24 -18.57 -14.38 2.75
C ALA A 24 -17.81 -13.10 3.16
N SER A 25 -18.54 -12.12 3.72
CA SER A 25 -17.98 -10.88 4.26
C SER A 25 -17.00 -11.17 5.40
N LEU A 26 -15.73 -11.40 5.09
CA LEU A 26 -14.66 -11.50 6.09
C LEU A 26 -14.40 -10.07 6.58
N PRO A 27 -14.74 -9.70 7.84
CA PRO A 27 -14.57 -8.34 8.33
C PRO A 27 -13.11 -7.85 8.23
N VAL A 28 -12.17 -8.81 8.26
CA VAL A 28 -10.74 -8.57 8.07
C VAL A 28 -10.42 -8.09 6.65
N ALA A 29 -11.03 -8.67 5.61
CA ALA A 29 -10.77 -8.26 4.22
C ALA A 29 -11.24 -6.82 3.97
N LEU A 30 -12.40 -6.43 4.52
CA LEU A 30 -12.90 -5.05 4.43
C LEU A 30 -11.99 -4.05 5.15
N ARG A 31 -11.40 -4.45 6.28
CA ARG A 31 -10.42 -3.61 6.99
C ARG A 31 -9.14 -3.45 6.20
N LEU A 32 -8.66 -4.52 5.55
CA LEU A 32 -7.47 -4.47 4.68
C LEU A 32 -7.68 -3.55 3.47
N GLN A 33 -8.88 -3.51 2.89
CA GLN A 33 -9.20 -2.63 1.76
C GLN A 33 -9.16 -1.12 2.09
N GLN A 34 -9.11 -0.75 3.37
CA GLN A 34 -8.92 0.66 3.76
C GLN A 34 -7.48 1.14 3.52
N VAL A 35 -6.53 0.22 3.37
CA VAL A 35 -5.14 0.53 3.06
C VAL A 35 -5.03 0.94 1.58
N PRO A 36 -4.45 2.12 1.29
CA PRO A 36 -4.23 2.55 -0.10
C PRO A 36 -3.44 1.48 -0.88
N GLY A 37 -3.99 1.03 -2.01
CA GLY A 37 -3.35 0.01 -2.86
C GLY A 37 -3.79 -1.42 -2.58
N VAL A 38 -4.58 -1.66 -1.53
CA VAL A 38 -5.18 -2.97 -1.25
C VAL A 38 -6.60 -3.01 -1.79
N GLY A 39 -6.81 -3.77 -2.86
CA GLY A 39 -8.13 -4.03 -3.43
C GLY A 39 -8.74 -5.33 -2.92
N VAL A 40 -9.94 -5.66 -3.43
CA VAL A 40 -10.66 -6.91 -3.07
C VAL A 40 -9.77 -8.14 -3.29
N LEU A 41 -9.14 -8.27 -4.47
CA LEU A 41 -8.26 -9.39 -4.80
C LEU A 41 -7.10 -9.53 -3.80
N THR A 42 -6.39 -8.44 -3.53
CA THR A 42 -5.27 -8.42 -2.57
C THR A 42 -5.75 -8.75 -1.16
N SER A 43 -6.89 -8.21 -0.74
CA SER A 43 -7.44 -8.45 0.60
C SER A 43 -7.86 -9.91 0.79
N THR A 44 -8.55 -10.51 -0.19
CA THR A 44 -8.98 -11.91 -0.13
C THR A 44 -7.79 -12.85 -0.23
N ALA A 45 -6.83 -12.58 -1.13
CA ALA A 45 -5.61 -13.36 -1.25
C ALA A 45 -4.79 -13.33 0.05
N LEU A 46 -4.67 -12.17 0.70
CA LEU A 46 -4.00 -12.03 1.99
C LEU A 46 -4.69 -12.86 3.06
N VAL A 47 -6.02 -12.76 3.20
CA VAL A 47 -6.75 -13.52 4.22
C VAL A 47 -6.70 -15.03 3.96
N ALA A 48 -6.79 -15.46 2.70
CA ALA A 48 -6.70 -16.87 2.34
C ALA A 48 -5.30 -17.45 2.57
N SER A 49 -4.25 -16.67 2.32
CA SER A 49 -2.86 -17.15 2.43
C SER A 49 -2.30 -17.01 3.85
N VAL A 50 -2.72 -15.97 4.57
CA VAL A 50 -2.26 -15.64 5.92
C VAL A 50 -3.32 -16.11 6.90
N GLY A 51 -3.44 -17.42 7.08
CA GLY A 51 -4.45 -18.00 7.98
C GLY A 51 -4.46 -17.35 9.38
N HIS A 52 -3.27 -17.16 9.98
CA HIS A 52 -3.11 -16.44 11.25
C HIS A 52 -1.96 -15.43 11.20
N ILE A 53 -2.30 -14.13 11.21
CA ILE A 53 -1.30 -13.05 11.22
C ILE A 53 -0.45 -13.02 12.50
N HIS A 54 -0.97 -13.56 13.61
CA HIS A 54 -0.25 -13.69 14.88
C HIS A 54 0.94 -14.65 14.84
N ALA A 55 1.08 -15.45 13.76
CA ALA A 55 2.27 -16.25 13.53
C ALA A 55 3.54 -15.39 13.32
N PHE A 56 3.38 -14.11 12.94
CA PHE A 56 4.50 -13.20 12.72
C PHE A 56 4.70 -12.29 13.93
N ARG A 57 5.87 -12.39 14.58
CA ARG A 57 6.22 -11.55 15.74
C ARG A 57 6.43 -10.08 15.37
N ARG A 58 6.80 -9.81 14.11
CA ARG A 58 7.13 -8.46 13.60
C ARG A 58 6.68 -8.31 12.15
N GLY A 59 6.21 -7.12 11.77
CA GLY A 59 5.86 -6.80 10.37
C GLY A 59 7.01 -7.01 9.38
N ARG A 60 8.27 -6.83 9.81
CA ARG A 60 9.45 -7.14 8.97
C ARG A 60 9.56 -8.63 8.63
N GLN A 61 9.17 -9.54 9.53
CA GLN A 61 9.15 -10.98 9.25
C GLN A 61 8.07 -11.30 8.21
N PHE A 62 6.91 -10.65 8.33
CA PHE A 62 5.83 -10.75 7.35
C PHE A 62 6.26 -10.24 5.96
N ALA A 63 6.90 -9.07 5.88
CA ALA A 63 7.44 -8.54 4.62
C ALA A 63 8.52 -9.44 4.00
N SER A 64 9.31 -10.14 4.82
CA SER A 64 10.29 -11.12 4.34
C SER A 64 9.61 -12.39 3.81
N TRP A 65 8.53 -12.84 4.46
CA TRP A 65 7.74 -13.99 4.03
C TRP A 65 7.02 -13.74 2.70
N LEU A 66 6.50 -12.51 2.50
CA LEU A 66 5.94 -12.04 1.24
C LEU A 66 6.97 -11.83 0.13
N GLY A 67 8.27 -11.88 0.46
CA GLY A 67 9.33 -11.63 -0.52
C GLY A 67 9.48 -10.15 -0.92
N LEU A 68 9.04 -9.20 -0.09
CA LEU A 68 9.22 -7.76 -0.32
C LEU A 68 10.57 -7.24 0.19
N THR A 69 11.28 -8.04 0.99
CA THR A 69 12.57 -7.67 1.59
C THR A 69 13.73 -7.99 0.64
N PRO A 70 14.75 -7.11 0.53
CA PRO A 70 15.97 -7.40 -0.22
C PRO A 70 16.71 -8.60 0.40
N ARG A 71 17.41 -9.36 -0.45
CA ARG A 71 18.30 -10.43 -0.01
C ARG A 71 19.48 -9.84 0.75
N GLU A 72 19.66 -10.25 1.99
CA GLU A 72 20.85 -9.90 2.77
C GLU A 72 21.84 -11.06 2.74
N SER A 73 23.06 -10.79 2.30
CA SER A 73 24.22 -11.67 2.46
C SER A 73 25.24 -10.94 3.33
N SER A 74 25.52 -11.46 4.52
CA SER A 74 26.59 -10.94 5.37
C SER A 74 27.60 -12.02 5.64
N THR A 75 28.86 -11.74 5.36
CA THR A 75 30.00 -12.64 5.61
C THR A 75 31.14 -11.80 6.16
N GLY A 76 31.82 -12.27 7.21
CA GLY A 76 33.06 -11.65 7.73
C GLY A 76 32.97 -10.15 8.01
N GLY A 77 31.88 -9.67 8.61
CA GLY A 77 31.73 -8.26 9.01
C GLY A 77 31.26 -7.28 7.93
N ARG A 78 31.14 -7.70 6.66
CA ARG A 78 30.48 -6.90 5.61
C ARG A 78 29.03 -7.33 5.43
N ARG A 79 28.12 -6.34 5.37
CA ARG A 79 26.70 -6.56 5.06
C ARG A 79 26.44 -6.13 3.63
N TYR A 80 25.98 -7.07 2.79
CA TYR A 80 25.58 -6.80 1.41
C TYR A 80 24.06 -6.98 1.26
N LEU A 81 23.39 -5.91 0.83
CA LEU A 81 21.96 -5.92 0.50
C LEU A 81 21.83 -6.03 -1.02
N GLY A 82 21.46 -7.23 -1.49
CA GLY A 82 21.22 -7.54 -2.89
C GLY A 82 19.79 -7.21 -3.33
N GLY A 83 19.41 -7.76 -4.49
CA GLY A 83 18.06 -7.61 -5.04
C GLY A 83 16.97 -8.26 -4.18
N ILE A 84 15.71 -8.04 -4.55
CA ILE A 84 14.55 -8.65 -3.89
C ILE A 84 14.73 -10.17 -3.83
N SER A 85 14.49 -10.75 -2.64
CA SER A 85 14.76 -12.16 -2.35
C SER A 85 14.09 -13.13 -3.34
N LYS A 86 13.02 -12.73 -4.04
CA LYS A 86 12.15 -13.54 -4.92
C LYS A 86 11.59 -14.82 -4.28
N ARG A 87 12.01 -15.16 -3.06
CA ARG A 87 11.46 -16.19 -2.18
C ARG A 87 10.14 -15.68 -1.59
N GLY A 88 9.17 -16.57 -1.45
CA GLY A 88 7.82 -16.27 -0.99
C GLY A 88 6.78 -16.44 -2.09
N ASP A 89 5.55 -16.06 -1.78
CA ASP A 89 4.42 -16.18 -2.70
C ASP A 89 4.52 -15.15 -3.85
N VAL A 90 4.65 -15.66 -5.08
CA VAL A 90 4.78 -14.84 -6.29
C VAL A 90 3.49 -14.06 -6.58
N TYR A 91 2.33 -14.66 -6.31
CA TYR A 91 1.02 -14.08 -6.57
C TYR A 91 0.74 -12.90 -5.62
N LEU A 92 0.96 -13.07 -4.32
CA LEU A 92 0.83 -11.98 -3.34
C LEU A 92 1.80 -10.84 -3.62
N ARG A 93 3.06 -11.16 -3.93
CA ARG A 93 4.05 -10.14 -4.29
C ARG A 93 3.63 -9.35 -5.53
N CYS A 94 3.06 -10.03 -6.53
CA CYS A 94 2.52 -9.40 -7.73
C CYS A 94 1.39 -8.43 -7.38
N LEU A 95 0.39 -8.89 -6.61
CA LEU A 95 -0.76 -8.08 -6.19
C LEU A 95 -0.34 -6.84 -5.40
N LEU A 96 0.58 -7.00 -4.44
CA LEU A 96 1.09 -5.88 -3.62
C LEU A 96 1.89 -4.89 -4.46
N THR A 97 2.75 -5.39 -5.37
CA THR A 97 3.53 -4.53 -6.26
C THR A 97 2.63 -3.74 -7.20
N HIS A 98 1.59 -4.36 -7.78
CA HIS A 98 0.64 -3.65 -8.63
C HIS A 98 -0.18 -2.61 -7.85
N GLY A 99 -0.64 -2.96 -6.64
CA GLY A 99 -1.31 -2.02 -5.74
C GLY A 99 -0.44 -0.81 -5.41
N ALA A 100 0.83 -1.05 -5.07
CA ALA A 100 1.77 0.00 -4.74
C ALA A 100 2.12 0.90 -5.93
N ARG A 101 2.22 0.34 -7.15
CA ARG A 101 2.39 1.12 -8.39
C ARG A 101 1.20 2.04 -8.64
N ALA A 102 -0.02 1.56 -8.42
CA ALA A 102 -1.23 2.38 -8.55
C ALA A 102 -1.28 3.52 -7.53
N VAL A 103 -0.88 3.25 -6.28
CA VAL A 103 -0.75 4.26 -5.23
C VAL A 103 0.31 5.29 -5.58
N LEU A 104 1.48 4.84 -6.03
CA LEU A 104 2.58 5.73 -6.40
C LEU A 104 2.20 6.64 -7.57
N LEU A 105 1.54 6.10 -8.59
CA LEU A 105 1.02 6.87 -9.72
C LEU A 105 0.01 7.93 -9.25
N THR A 106 -0.88 7.56 -8.34
CA THR A 106 -1.86 8.49 -7.76
C THR A 106 -1.16 9.58 -6.94
N ALA A 107 -0.17 9.22 -6.12
CA ALA A 107 0.64 10.15 -5.35
C ALA A 107 1.35 11.17 -6.25
N GLN A 108 2.01 10.71 -7.32
CA GLN A 108 2.69 11.57 -8.29
C GLN A 108 1.72 12.54 -8.98
N ARG A 109 0.54 12.05 -9.39
CA ARG A 109 -0.50 12.88 -10.00
C ARG A 109 -1.03 13.94 -9.02
N THR A 110 -1.30 13.57 -7.77
CA THR A 110 -1.79 14.51 -6.75
C THR A 110 -0.75 15.57 -6.44
N VAL A 111 0.52 15.19 -6.28
CA VAL A 111 1.61 16.15 -6.01
C VAL A 111 1.83 17.09 -7.20
N GLY A 112 1.75 16.60 -8.44
CA GLY A 112 1.96 17.42 -9.64
C GLY A 112 0.78 18.35 -10.00
N ARG A 113 -0.47 17.93 -9.75
CA ARG A 113 -1.67 18.72 -10.13
C ARG A 113 -2.21 19.58 -8.99
N THR A 114 -2.19 19.05 -7.77
CA THR A 114 -2.87 19.66 -6.61
C THR A 114 -2.03 19.41 -5.34
N PRO A 115 -0.85 20.04 -5.23
CA PRO A 115 0.08 19.80 -4.13
C PRO A 115 -0.51 20.08 -2.74
N GLN A 116 -1.47 21.01 -2.65
CA GLN A 116 -2.18 21.37 -1.41
C GLN A 116 -3.03 20.21 -0.86
N ARG A 117 -3.47 19.29 -1.72
CA ARG A 117 -4.25 18.10 -1.34
C ARG A 117 -3.38 16.86 -1.08
N ALA A 118 -2.07 16.96 -1.30
CA ALA A 118 -1.17 15.82 -1.15
C ALA A 118 -0.91 15.49 0.33
N THR A 119 -1.20 14.25 0.71
CA THR A 119 -0.89 13.75 2.06
C THR A 119 0.63 13.68 2.27
N ALA A 120 1.07 13.65 3.53
CA ALA A 120 2.50 13.47 3.84
C ALA A 120 3.07 12.20 3.21
N PHE A 121 2.29 11.11 3.22
CA PHE A 121 2.65 9.85 2.57
C PHE A 121 2.80 9.98 1.05
N GLN A 122 1.89 10.68 0.37
CA GLN A 122 1.98 10.88 -1.08
C GLN A 122 3.20 11.72 -1.46
N ARG A 123 3.51 12.78 -0.69
CA ARG A 123 4.71 13.60 -0.87
C ARG A 123 5.98 12.78 -0.66
N TRP A 124 6.02 11.99 0.41
CA TRP A 124 7.12 11.07 0.68
C TRP A 124 7.31 10.08 -0.48
N ALA A 125 6.25 9.38 -0.90
CA ALA A 125 6.30 8.38 -1.97
C ALA A 125 6.80 8.98 -3.29
N ALA A 126 6.30 10.16 -3.66
CA ALA A 126 6.78 10.90 -4.82
C ALA A 126 8.27 11.28 -4.68
N SER A 127 8.70 11.77 -3.52
CA SER A 127 10.10 12.12 -3.26
C SER A 127 11.05 10.91 -3.34
N VAL A 128 10.60 9.73 -2.91
CA VAL A 128 11.39 8.50 -3.00
C VAL A 128 11.52 8.07 -4.45
N ALA A 129 10.46 8.20 -5.25
CA ALA A 129 10.51 7.89 -6.68
C ALA A 129 11.51 8.77 -7.43
N VAL A 130 11.59 10.07 -7.09
CA VAL A 130 12.59 10.98 -7.66
C VAL A 130 14.01 10.58 -7.25
N ARG A 131 14.24 10.28 -5.96
CA ARG A 131 15.60 10.00 -5.44
C ARG A 131 16.14 8.62 -5.80
N ARG A 132 15.29 7.59 -5.89
CA ARG A 132 15.71 6.18 -5.98
C ARG A 132 15.17 5.45 -7.21
N GLY A 133 14.28 6.09 -7.97
CA GLY A 133 13.63 5.51 -9.14
C GLY A 133 12.29 4.83 -8.84
N HIS A 134 11.45 4.73 -9.87
CA HIS A 134 10.06 4.28 -9.77
C HIS A 134 9.92 2.88 -9.15
N ASN A 135 10.72 1.90 -9.59
CA ASN A 135 10.61 0.52 -9.11
C ASN A 135 10.99 0.39 -7.62
N LYS A 136 12.00 1.14 -7.16
CA LYS A 136 12.40 1.13 -5.74
C LYS A 136 11.35 1.81 -4.87
N ALA A 137 10.75 2.90 -5.35
CA ALA A 137 9.66 3.57 -4.66
C ALA A 137 8.38 2.72 -4.60
N ALA A 138 8.05 2.01 -5.68
CA ALA A 138 6.90 1.10 -5.70
C ALA A 138 7.04 0.00 -4.64
N ILE A 139 8.21 -0.61 -4.51
CA ILE A 139 8.45 -1.63 -3.48
C ILE A 139 8.51 -1.03 -2.07
N ALA A 140 8.96 0.22 -1.92
CA ALA A 140 8.90 0.91 -0.62
C ALA A 140 7.47 1.28 -0.18
N VAL A 141 6.55 1.40 -1.14
CA VAL A 141 5.12 1.69 -0.90
C VAL A 141 4.31 0.42 -0.63
N ALA A 142 4.76 -0.73 -1.16
CA ALA A 142 4.14 -2.05 -0.97
C ALA A 142 4.35 -2.59 0.45
#